data_AF-A0AA43J6N0-F1
#
_entry.id   AF-A0AA43J6N0-F1
#
_cell.length_a   1.000
_cell.length_b   1.000
_cell.length_c   1.000
_cell.angle_alpha   90.00
_cell.angle_beta   90.00
_cell.angle_gamma   90.00
#
_symmetry.space_group_name_H-M   'P 1'
#
loop_
_entity.id
_entity.type
_entity.pdbx_description
1 polymer ?
#
loop_
_entity_poly.entity_id
_entity_poly.type
_entity_poly.pdbx_seq_one_letter_code
_entity_poly.pdbx_strand_id
1 'polypeptide(L)'
;MRSLRLSLMAALVAAALIANASSAAELQLPRPSQKAQVMQTVGLTDVTITYSRPGVKGRVIWGGLVPYDKVWRTGANEATDITFSTDVKVNGQPLPAGTYSLHTIPTQGDWTVIFNKQADQWGSYSYDEKEDALRIQVKAQPHAFNEWMEFSFPDIAVDKATVALDWEKLRVAFEIQVETVEHALASARAAMASLAADDHQTAYRCASFAFDNNVAADEARQWVDKSISIKETWLNLRLKANMMAKEGKTAEAIQF
;
A
#
# COMPACT_ATOMS: atom_id res chain seq x y z
N MET A 1 57.04 17.13 36.84
CA MET A 1 56.10 17.77 35.87
C MET A 1 55.20 16.80 35.08
N ARG A 2 55.47 15.49 35.03
CA ARG A 2 54.57 14.50 34.37
C ARG A 2 53.37 14.06 35.24
N SER A 3 53.52 14.01 36.56
CA SER A 3 52.44 13.61 37.49
C SER A 3 51.33 14.65 37.63
N LEU A 4 51.65 15.94 37.54
CA LEU A 4 50.67 17.03 37.66
C LEU A 4 49.78 17.18 36.40
N ARG A 5 50.27 16.72 35.23
CA ARG A 5 49.51 16.73 33.96
C ARG A 5 48.49 15.59 33.87
N LEU A 6 48.74 14.46 34.53
CA LEU A 6 47.77 13.36 34.61
C LEU A 6 46.57 13.71 35.51
N SER A 7 46.81 14.44 36.61
CA SER A 7 45.73 14.84 37.53
C SER A 7 44.79 15.90 36.95
N LEU A 8 45.29 16.78 36.07
CA LEU A 8 44.45 17.77 35.37
C LEU A 8 43.63 17.16 34.21
N MET A 9 44.17 16.13 33.53
CA MET A 9 43.43 15.39 32.48
C MET A 9 42.33 14.50 33.06
N ALA A 10 42.54 13.92 34.25
CA ALA A 10 41.49 13.14 34.92
C ALA A 10 40.31 14.02 35.39
N ALA A 11 40.58 15.26 35.80
CA ALA A 11 39.53 16.20 36.19
C ALA A 11 38.72 16.75 34.98
N LEU A 12 39.34 16.91 33.82
CA LEU A 12 38.63 17.33 32.58
C LEU A 12 37.80 16.19 31.96
N VAL A 13 38.22 14.94 32.09
CA VAL A 13 37.44 13.77 31.62
C VAL A 13 36.24 13.50 32.55
N ALA A 14 36.37 13.78 33.84
CA ALA A 14 35.25 13.67 34.79
C ALA A 14 34.17 14.76 34.62
N ALA A 15 34.52 15.94 34.09
CA ALA A 15 33.57 17.01 33.79
C ALA A 15 32.79 16.81 32.47
N ALA A 16 33.27 15.94 31.57
CA ALA A 16 32.64 15.67 30.28
C ALA A 16 31.56 14.57 30.33
N LEU A 17 31.37 13.90 31.48
CA LEU A 17 30.44 12.76 31.63
C LEU A 17 29.11 13.10 32.30
N ILE A 18 28.81 14.38 32.58
CA ILE A 18 27.56 14.78 33.27
C ILE A 18 26.69 15.74 32.42
N ALA A 19 27.03 15.94 31.15
CA ALA A 19 26.07 16.51 30.19
C ALA A 19 25.06 15.42 29.77
N ASN A 20 24.30 14.90 30.73
CA ASN A 20 23.05 14.18 30.43
C ASN A 20 22.17 15.20 29.72
N ALA A 21 22.01 15.02 28.41
CA ALA A 21 20.97 15.67 27.65
C ALA A 21 19.65 15.38 28.36
N SER A 22 19.11 16.41 29.02
CA SER A 22 17.71 16.42 29.43
C SER A 22 16.89 16.33 28.15
N SER A 23 16.54 15.12 27.73
CA SER A 23 15.40 14.94 26.85
C SER A 23 14.20 15.44 27.65
N ALA A 24 13.78 16.68 27.43
CA ALA A 24 12.49 17.12 27.91
C ALA A 24 11.48 16.12 27.33
N ALA A 25 10.86 15.32 28.21
CA ALA A 25 9.82 14.40 27.79
C ALA A 25 8.76 15.25 27.08
N GLU A 26 8.58 14.99 25.79
CA GLU A 26 7.56 15.66 25.01
C GLU A 26 6.22 15.49 25.75
N LEU A 27 5.50 16.58 26.00
CA LEU A 27 4.27 16.57 26.76
C LEU A 27 3.23 15.68 26.04
N GLN A 28 3.07 14.44 26.51
CA GLN A 28 2.13 13.48 25.93
C GLN A 28 0.74 13.68 26.52
N LEU A 29 -0.05 14.55 25.90
CA LEU A 29 -1.48 14.66 26.17
C LEU A 29 -2.28 13.86 25.13
N PRO A 30 -3.44 13.28 25.51
CA PRO A 30 -4.34 12.66 24.55
C PRO A 30 -4.75 13.66 23.46
N ARG A 31 -4.49 13.32 22.19
CA ARG A 31 -4.90 14.16 21.07
C ARG A 31 -6.43 14.17 20.94
N PRO A 32 -7.08 15.32 20.70
CA PRO A 32 -8.54 15.40 20.51
C PRO A 32 -9.08 14.58 19.32
N SER A 33 -8.22 14.35 18.32
CA SER A 33 -8.43 13.45 17.19
C SER A 33 -7.33 12.40 17.25
N GLN A 34 -7.69 11.17 17.59
CA GLN A 34 -6.74 10.07 17.79
C GLN A 34 -6.25 9.54 16.43
N LYS A 35 -4.99 9.09 16.40
CA LYS A 35 -4.41 8.44 15.22
C LYS A 35 -4.97 7.02 15.08
N ALA A 36 -5.25 6.63 13.84
CA ALA A 36 -5.75 5.32 13.46
C ALA A 36 -5.07 4.85 12.18
N GLN A 37 -5.11 3.55 11.96
CA GLN A 37 -4.60 2.93 10.75
C GLN A 37 -5.55 1.78 10.36
N VAL A 38 -5.75 1.62 9.06
CA VAL A 38 -6.38 0.43 8.48
C VAL A 38 -5.49 -0.08 7.36
N MET A 39 -5.38 -1.40 7.23
CA MET A 39 -4.61 -2.04 6.17
C MET A 39 -5.43 -3.17 5.56
N GLN A 40 -5.37 -3.30 4.24
CA GLN A 40 -5.99 -4.38 3.48
C GLN A 40 -5.05 -4.83 2.36
N THR A 41 -4.83 -6.13 2.26
CA THR A 41 -4.19 -6.74 1.09
C THR A 41 -5.25 -7.04 0.02
N VAL A 42 -5.06 -6.52 -1.19
CA VAL A 42 -5.89 -6.78 -2.38
C VAL A 42 -5.01 -7.45 -3.43
N GLY A 43 -5.32 -8.69 -3.81
CA GLY A 43 -4.41 -9.52 -4.60
C GLY A 43 -3.08 -9.72 -3.87
N LEU A 44 -2.01 -9.07 -4.34
CA LEU A 44 -0.68 -9.05 -3.71
C LEU A 44 -0.27 -7.65 -3.22
N THR A 45 -1.18 -6.68 -3.30
CA THR A 45 -0.92 -5.28 -2.99
C THR A 45 -1.46 -4.95 -1.62
N ASP A 46 -0.59 -4.46 -0.74
CA ASP A 46 -0.99 -3.91 0.55
C ASP A 46 -1.38 -2.44 0.37
N VAL A 47 -2.56 -2.11 0.88
CA VAL A 47 -3.09 -0.75 0.93
C VAL A 47 -3.24 -0.35 2.38
N THR A 48 -2.43 0.61 2.81
CA THR A 48 -2.42 1.11 4.19
C THR A 48 -2.88 2.55 4.23
N ILE A 49 -3.85 2.87 5.09
CA ILE A 49 -4.32 4.23 5.30
C ILE A 49 -4.05 4.61 6.76
N THR A 50 -3.25 5.64 6.97
CA THR A 50 -2.91 6.19 8.28
C THR A 50 -3.49 7.58 8.42
N TYR A 51 -4.30 7.82 9.44
CA TYR A 51 -5.08 9.05 9.55
C TYR A 51 -5.35 9.42 11.00
N SER A 52 -5.66 10.70 11.27
CA SER A 52 -6.26 11.08 12.55
C SER A 52 -7.77 11.27 12.39
N ARG A 53 -8.55 10.73 13.33
CA ARG A 53 -10.01 10.66 13.29
C ARG A 53 -10.65 11.88 13.97
N PRO A 54 -11.13 12.91 13.25
CA PRO A 54 -11.97 13.95 13.84
C PRO A 54 -13.35 13.40 14.22
N GLY A 55 -13.88 13.86 15.35
CA GLY A 55 -15.26 13.58 15.77
C GLY A 55 -16.23 14.68 15.31
N VAL A 56 -17.52 14.39 15.12
CA VAL A 56 -18.52 15.42 14.79
C VAL A 56 -18.68 16.40 15.95
N LYS A 57 -18.88 15.89 17.17
CA LYS A 57 -18.98 16.64 18.43
C LYS A 57 -20.02 17.77 18.38
N GLY A 58 -21.16 17.51 17.73
CA GLY A 58 -22.27 18.47 17.60
C GLY A 58 -22.00 19.67 16.68
N ARG A 59 -20.92 19.66 15.90
CA ARG A 59 -20.54 20.75 14.98
C ARG A 59 -21.12 20.54 13.59
N VAL A 60 -21.28 21.63 12.85
CA VAL A 60 -21.52 21.56 11.40
C VAL A 60 -20.22 21.17 10.71
N ILE A 61 -20.20 20.00 10.08
CA ILE A 61 -19.00 19.45 9.43
C ILE A 61 -18.82 20.04 8.04
N TRP A 62 -19.72 19.72 7.12
CA TRP A 62 -19.61 20.13 5.73
C TRP A 62 -20.08 21.58 5.53
N GLY A 63 -19.24 22.41 4.93
CA GLY A 63 -19.44 23.87 4.85
C GLY A 63 -19.15 24.62 6.15
N GLY A 64 -18.83 23.92 7.24
CA GLY A 64 -18.45 24.48 8.53
C GLY A 64 -16.99 24.15 8.87
N LEU A 65 -16.77 23.10 9.65
CA LEU A 65 -15.44 22.61 10.00
C LEU A 65 -14.59 22.26 8.77
N VAL A 66 -15.23 21.65 7.77
CA VAL A 66 -14.65 21.37 6.45
C VAL A 66 -15.32 22.33 5.46
N PRO A 67 -14.67 23.45 5.11
CA PRO A 67 -15.23 24.41 4.16
C PRO A 67 -15.29 23.80 2.76
N TYR A 68 -16.38 24.11 2.04
CA TYR A 68 -16.49 23.76 0.63
C TYR A 68 -15.51 24.56 -0.23
N ASP A 69 -15.16 24.00 -1.39
CA ASP A 69 -14.30 24.60 -2.42
C ASP A 69 -12.89 24.95 -1.90
N LYS A 70 -12.46 24.27 -0.84
CA LYS A 70 -11.16 24.40 -0.21
C LYS A 70 -10.51 23.04 -0.03
N VAL A 71 -9.20 23.00 -0.22
CA VAL A 71 -8.41 21.80 0.03
C VAL A 71 -8.46 21.47 1.52
N TRP A 72 -8.81 20.22 1.81
CA TRP A 72 -8.82 19.63 3.14
C TRP A 72 -7.96 18.38 3.15
N ARG A 73 -7.16 18.20 4.19
CA ARG A 73 -6.24 17.06 4.40
C ARG A 73 -6.89 15.69 4.62
N THR A 74 -8.19 15.59 4.36
CA THR A 74 -8.99 14.37 4.53
C THR A 74 -8.81 13.72 5.90
N GLY A 75 -8.74 14.53 6.96
CA GLY A 75 -8.46 14.11 8.33
C GLY A 75 -8.23 15.27 9.30
N ALA A 76 -7.62 14.96 10.44
CA ALA A 76 -7.21 15.92 11.47
C ALA A 76 -5.69 15.88 11.72
N ASN A 77 -5.12 16.91 12.36
CA ASN A 77 -3.67 17.02 12.60
C ASN A 77 -2.84 16.90 11.29
N GLU A 78 -2.08 15.83 11.11
CA GLU A 78 -1.41 15.44 9.87
C GLU A 78 -2.42 15.17 8.74
N ALA A 79 -1.98 15.28 7.48
CA ALA A 79 -2.73 14.77 6.35
C ALA A 79 -2.86 13.25 6.45
N THR A 80 -3.99 12.73 5.96
CA THR A 80 -4.15 11.29 5.86
C THR A 80 -3.17 10.76 4.84
N ASP A 81 -2.39 9.75 5.18
CA ASP A 81 -1.51 9.06 4.24
C ASP A 81 -2.16 7.78 3.74
N ILE A 82 -2.03 7.52 2.44
CA ILE A 82 -2.36 6.25 1.80
C ILE A 82 -1.11 5.69 1.13
N THR A 83 -0.78 4.44 1.42
CA THR A 83 0.38 3.74 0.86
C THR A 83 -0.09 2.54 0.06
N PHE A 84 0.46 2.40 -1.14
CA PHE A 84 0.31 1.24 -2.01
C PHE A 84 1.65 0.53 -2.17
N SER A 85 1.71 -0.78 -1.88
CA SER A 85 2.96 -1.55 -2.01
C SER A 85 3.35 -1.89 -3.45
N THR A 86 2.39 -1.80 -4.38
CA THR A 86 2.59 -1.97 -5.83
C THR A 86 1.79 -0.92 -6.58
N ASP A 87 2.04 -0.80 -7.88
CA ASP A 87 1.24 0.04 -8.77
C ASP A 87 -0.23 -0.40 -8.75
N VAL A 88 -1.14 0.58 -8.79
CA VAL A 88 -2.59 0.40 -8.75
C VAL A 88 -3.28 1.26 -9.81
N LYS A 89 -4.56 1.01 -10.05
CA LYS A 89 -5.46 1.95 -10.72
C LYS A 89 -6.50 2.45 -9.74
N VAL A 90 -6.65 3.76 -9.63
CA VAL A 90 -7.67 4.40 -8.80
C VAL A 90 -8.76 4.96 -9.71
N ASN A 91 -10.00 4.46 -9.58
CA ASN A 91 -11.09 4.72 -10.52
C ASN A 91 -10.65 4.55 -11.99
N GLY A 92 -9.86 3.52 -12.27
CA GLY A 92 -9.32 3.21 -13.60
C GLY A 92 -8.10 4.04 -14.05
N GLN A 93 -7.68 5.04 -13.28
CA GLN A 93 -6.49 5.85 -13.59
C GLN A 93 -5.23 5.27 -12.95
N PRO A 94 -4.11 5.14 -13.66
CA PRO A 94 -2.89 4.55 -13.12
C PRO A 94 -2.28 5.43 -12.03
N LEU A 95 -1.83 4.79 -10.95
CA LEU A 95 -1.08 5.40 -9.86
C LEU A 95 0.06 4.46 -9.45
N PRO A 96 1.32 4.89 -9.57
CA PRO A 96 2.46 4.07 -9.15
C PRO A 96 2.43 3.70 -7.67
N ALA A 97 3.20 2.68 -7.29
CA ALA A 97 3.46 2.33 -5.91
C ALA A 97 4.08 3.52 -5.16
N GLY A 98 3.70 3.70 -3.89
CA GLY A 98 4.22 4.78 -3.08
C GLY A 98 3.30 5.18 -1.93
N THR A 99 3.75 6.15 -1.15
CA THR A 99 2.97 6.82 -0.11
C THR A 99 2.54 8.19 -0.62
N TYR A 100 1.26 8.48 -0.46
CA TYR A 100 0.63 9.73 -0.89
C TYR A 100 -0.14 10.34 0.28
N SER A 101 -0.10 11.65 0.42
CA SER A 101 -1.07 12.34 1.27
C SER A 101 -2.39 12.50 0.51
N LEU A 102 -3.50 12.20 1.20
CA LEU A 102 -4.85 12.35 0.70
C LEU A 102 -5.38 13.73 1.03
N HIS A 103 -5.60 14.51 -0.01
CA HIS A 103 -6.33 15.77 0.06
C HIS A 103 -7.67 15.64 -0.64
N THR A 104 -8.66 16.41 -0.19
CA THR A 104 -10.00 16.41 -0.76
C THR A 104 -10.47 17.84 -0.91
N ILE A 105 -11.11 18.17 -2.03
CA ILE A 105 -11.85 19.42 -2.22
C ILE A 105 -13.34 19.05 -2.23
N PRO A 106 -14.03 19.22 -1.09
CA PRO A 106 -15.46 18.97 -1.03
C PRO A 106 -16.22 20.11 -1.68
N THR A 107 -17.31 19.77 -2.37
CA THR A 107 -18.27 20.72 -2.93
C THR A 107 -19.68 20.32 -2.51
N GLN A 108 -20.70 21.06 -2.94
CA GLN A 108 -22.10 20.60 -2.79
C GLN A 108 -22.46 19.44 -3.73
N GLY A 109 -21.65 19.18 -4.76
CA GLY A 109 -21.86 18.11 -5.74
C GLY A 109 -20.73 17.10 -5.67
N ASP A 110 -20.01 16.94 -6.79
CA ASP A 110 -18.89 16.02 -6.89
C ASP A 110 -17.66 16.59 -6.18
N TRP A 111 -16.96 15.72 -5.47
CA TRP A 111 -15.74 16.05 -4.72
C TRP A 111 -14.53 15.62 -5.54
N THR A 112 -13.44 16.34 -5.34
CA THR A 112 -12.13 15.94 -5.88
C THR A 112 -11.33 15.28 -4.77
N VAL A 113 -10.91 14.04 -4.95
CA VAL A 113 -9.91 13.38 -4.11
C VAL A 113 -8.57 13.44 -4.81
N ILE A 114 -7.53 13.77 -4.06
CA ILE A 114 -6.21 14.14 -4.55
C ILE A 114 -5.18 13.27 -3.84
N PHE A 115 -4.32 12.63 -4.63
CA PHE A 115 -3.17 11.88 -4.16
C PHE A 115 -1.93 12.75 -4.41
N ASN A 116 -1.37 13.32 -3.35
CA ASN A 116 -0.23 14.22 -3.42
C ASN A 116 1.05 13.50 -2.98
N LYS A 117 2.16 13.71 -3.70
CA LYS A 117 3.43 12.97 -3.53
C LYS A 117 4.16 13.29 -2.22
N GLN A 118 3.81 14.39 -1.56
CA GLN A 118 4.40 14.76 -0.28
C GLN A 118 3.59 14.13 0.85
N ALA A 119 4.13 13.08 1.48
CA ALA A 119 3.57 12.44 2.67
C ALA A 119 3.89 13.21 3.97
N ASP A 120 3.29 12.81 5.09
CA ASP A 120 3.58 13.32 6.44
C ASP A 120 3.38 14.85 6.60
N GLN A 121 2.52 15.44 5.78
CA GLN A 121 2.24 16.88 5.85
C GLN A 121 1.43 17.23 7.09
N TRP A 122 1.79 18.30 7.80
CA TRP A 122 0.93 18.86 8.83
C TRP A 122 -0.15 19.75 8.20
N GLY A 123 -1.42 19.37 8.35
CA GLY A 123 -2.50 20.19 7.82
C GLY A 123 -2.63 20.09 6.29
N SER A 124 -3.07 21.20 5.67
CA SER A 124 -2.98 21.43 4.21
C SER A 124 -2.23 22.72 3.89
N TYR A 125 -1.42 23.22 4.83
CA TYR A 125 -0.75 24.52 4.71
C TYR A 125 0.42 24.48 3.73
N SER A 126 1.08 23.33 3.64
CA SER A 126 2.18 23.03 2.71
C SER A 126 1.69 22.42 1.40
N TYR A 127 0.38 22.33 1.17
CA TYR A 127 -0.17 21.71 -0.03
C TYR A 127 0.27 22.47 -1.28
N ASP A 128 0.93 21.77 -2.22
CA ASP A 128 1.29 22.26 -3.55
C ASP A 128 0.65 21.36 -4.61
N GLU A 129 -0.20 21.97 -5.44
CA GLU A 129 -0.89 21.30 -6.56
C GLU A 129 0.09 20.69 -7.58
N LYS A 130 1.33 21.20 -7.68
CA LYS A 130 2.36 20.62 -8.55
C LYS A 130 2.81 19.23 -8.13
N GLU A 131 2.58 18.88 -6.86
CA GLU A 131 2.94 17.59 -6.28
C GLU A 131 1.80 16.57 -6.38
N ASP A 132 0.68 16.94 -7.00
CA ASP A 132 -0.43 16.02 -7.23
C ASP A 132 0.00 14.94 -8.24
N ALA A 133 -0.03 13.68 -7.80
CA ALA A 133 0.17 12.52 -8.65
C ALA A 133 -1.12 12.17 -9.40
N LEU A 134 -2.27 12.33 -8.74
CA LEU A 134 -3.57 11.97 -9.28
C LEU A 134 -4.69 12.80 -8.65
N ARG A 135 -5.68 13.17 -9.47
CA ARG A 135 -6.96 13.72 -9.04
C ARG A 135 -8.09 12.87 -9.60
N ILE A 136 -9.02 12.49 -8.74
CA ILE A 136 -10.23 11.76 -9.14
C ILE A 136 -11.47 12.51 -8.70
N GLN A 137 -12.51 12.44 -9.52
CA GLN A 137 -13.84 12.89 -9.13
C GLN A 137 -14.58 11.73 -8.47
N VAL A 138 -15.21 12.02 -7.33
CA VAL A 138 -16.03 11.08 -6.57
C VAL A 138 -17.29 11.79 -6.12
N LYS A 139 -18.38 11.03 -5.96
CA LYS A 139 -19.64 11.58 -5.49
C LYS A 139 -19.86 11.21 -4.03
N ALA A 140 -20.05 12.22 -3.18
CA ALA A 140 -20.48 11.97 -1.80
C ALA A 140 -21.89 11.36 -1.80
N GLN A 141 -22.07 10.30 -1.03
CA GLN A 141 -23.33 9.58 -0.89
C GLN A 141 -23.86 9.72 0.54
N PRO A 142 -25.19 9.76 0.73
CA PRO A 142 -25.77 9.61 2.06
C PRO A 142 -25.31 8.31 2.73
N HIS A 143 -24.98 8.39 4.01
CA HIS A 143 -24.53 7.29 4.84
C HIS A 143 -25.16 7.38 6.24
N ALA A 144 -25.17 6.26 6.96
CA ALA A 144 -25.54 6.26 8.38
C ALA A 144 -24.61 7.20 9.17
N PHE A 145 -25.15 7.82 10.22
CA PHE A 145 -24.37 8.76 11.03
C PHE A 145 -23.15 8.07 11.65
N ASN A 146 -21.95 8.62 11.41
CA ASN A 146 -20.70 8.18 12.01
C ASN A 146 -20.05 9.34 12.80
N GLU A 147 -19.95 9.19 14.11
CA GLU A 147 -19.41 10.24 15.00
C GLU A 147 -17.94 10.50 14.71
N TRP A 148 -17.15 9.46 14.51
CA TRP A 148 -15.71 9.56 14.26
C TRP A 148 -15.42 9.18 12.82
N MET A 149 -14.73 10.05 12.10
CA MET A 149 -14.28 9.79 10.73
C MET A 149 -13.55 8.45 10.66
N GLU A 150 -13.85 7.66 9.63
CA GLU A 150 -13.34 6.31 9.46
C GLU A 150 -13.03 5.99 8.01
N PHE A 151 -11.90 5.33 7.78
CA PHE A 151 -11.60 4.68 6.51
C PHE A 151 -11.84 3.17 6.63
N SER A 152 -12.46 2.59 5.61
CA SER A 152 -12.78 1.16 5.54
C SER A 152 -12.69 0.62 4.11
N PHE A 153 -12.74 -0.71 3.99
CA PHE A 153 -12.78 -1.44 2.73
C PHE A 153 -14.08 -2.25 2.62
N PRO A 154 -15.21 -1.63 2.27
CA PRO A 154 -16.52 -2.29 2.34
C PRO A 154 -16.72 -3.42 1.33
N ASP A 155 -16.09 -3.32 0.16
CA ASP A 155 -16.22 -4.30 -0.92
C ASP A 155 -14.83 -4.73 -1.41
N ILE A 156 -14.55 -6.04 -1.38
CA ILE A 156 -13.25 -6.61 -1.74
C ILE A 156 -13.47 -7.78 -2.70
N ALA A 157 -12.71 -7.80 -3.79
CA ALA A 157 -12.59 -8.91 -4.72
C ALA A 157 -11.11 -9.29 -4.88
N VAL A 158 -10.82 -10.24 -5.78
CA VAL A 158 -9.46 -10.76 -5.98
C VAL A 158 -8.48 -9.68 -6.43
N ASP A 159 -8.91 -8.80 -7.34
CA ASP A 159 -8.10 -7.81 -8.04
C ASP A 159 -8.58 -6.37 -7.85
N LYS A 160 -9.55 -6.14 -6.97
CA LYS A 160 -10.10 -4.81 -6.70
C LYS A 160 -10.67 -4.70 -5.31
N ALA A 161 -10.72 -3.47 -4.79
CA ALA A 161 -11.44 -3.13 -3.58
C ALA A 161 -12.00 -1.72 -3.65
N THR A 162 -13.02 -1.46 -2.84
CA THR A 162 -13.51 -0.09 -2.62
C THR A 162 -12.86 0.46 -1.36
N VAL A 163 -12.27 1.66 -1.44
CA VAL A 163 -11.87 2.45 -0.27
C VAL A 163 -12.99 3.42 0.04
N ALA A 164 -13.45 3.45 1.28
CA ALA A 164 -14.52 4.36 1.73
C ALA A 164 -14.09 5.20 2.93
N LEU A 165 -14.41 6.49 2.87
CA LEU A 165 -14.37 7.44 3.96
C LEU A 165 -15.79 7.69 4.46
N ASP A 166 -16.06 7.32 5.71
CA ASP A 166 -17.36 7.51 6.37
C ASP A 166 -17.23 8.52 7.51
N TRP A 167 -17.98 9.63 7.43
CA TRP A 167 -18.02 10.62 8.49
C TRP A 167 -19.29 11.46 8.47
N GLU A 168 -19.84 11.73 9.66
CA GLU A 168 -21.16 12.33 9.79
C GLU A 168 -22.16 11.48 8.98
N LYS A 169 -22.92 12.04 8.05
CA LYS A 169 -23.93 11.32 7.25
C LYS A 169 -23.48 11.15 5.80
N LEU A 170 -22.19 11.28 5.52
CA LEU A 170 -21.66 11.13 4.17
C LEU A 170 -20.64 9.98 4.10
N ARG A 171 -20.71 9.27 2.98
CA ARG A 171 -19.69 8.35 2.49
C ARG A 171 -19.05 8.93 1.23
N VAL A 172 -17.74 8.91 1.17
CA VAL A 172 -16.96 9.19 -0.04
C VAL A 172 -16.14 7.96 -0.37
N ALA A 173 -16.32 7.40 -1.56
CA ALA A 173 -15.68 6.15 -1.93
C ALA A 173 -15.05 6.21 -3.33
N PHE A 174 -13.98 5.45 -3.50
CA PHE A 174 -13.32 5.23 -4.78
C PHE A 174 -12.86 3.76 -4.89
N GLU A 175 -12.79 3.27 -6.12
CA GLU A 175 -12.32 1.93 -6.42
C GLU A 175 -10.80 1.93 -6.60
N ILE A 176 -10.15 0.92 -6.05
CA ILE A 176 -8.78 0.55 -6.38
C ILE A 176 -8.81 -0.78 -7.13
N GLN A 177 -8.03 -0.88 -8.20
CA GLN A 177 -7.79 -2.10 -8.95
C GLN A 177 -6.30 -2.38 -8.96
N VAL A 178 -5.95 -3.66 -8.84
CA VAL A 178 -4.56 -4.13 -8.82
C VAL A 178 -4.36 -5.08 -9.98
N GLU A 179 -3.21 -5.01 -10.63
CA GLU A 179 -2.87 -5.93 -11.72
C GLU A 179 -2.29 -7.22 -11.13
N THR A 180 -3.13 -7.99 -10.44
CA THR A 180 -2.71 -9.17 -9.66
C THR A 180 -1.92 -10.16 -10.50
N VAL A 181 -2.36 -10.41 -11.74
CA VAL A 181 -1.69 -11.37 -12.64
C VAL A 181 -0.31 -10.89 -13.07
N GLU A 182 -0.18 -9.59 -13.39
CA GLU A 182 1.10 -9.03 -13.81
C GLU A 182 2.10 -8.96 -12.65
N HIS A 183 1.65 -8.53 -11.47
CA HIS A 183 2.47 -8.50 -10.26
C HIS A 183 2.91 -9.90 -9.82
N ALA A 184 2.01 -10.88 -9.87
CA ALA A 184 2.34 -12.26 -9.57
C ALA A 184 3.30 -12.86 -10.60
N LEU A 185 3.18 -12.52 -11.88
CA LEU A 185 4.13 -12.92 -12.92
C LEU A 185 5.50 -12.27 -12.73
N ALA A 186 5.56 -10.99 -12.35
CA ALA A 186 6.81 -10.32 -11.99
C ALA A 186 7.48 -10.96 -10.77
N SER A 187 6.70 -11.31 -9.74
CA SER A 187 7.17 -12.06 -8.58
C SER A 187 7.69 -13.45 -8.98
N ALA A 188 6.99 -14.17 -9.86
CA ALA A 188 7.42 -15.45 -10.40
C ALA A 188 8.76 -15.34 -11.15
N ARG A 189 8.92 -14.32 -11.99
CA ARG A 189 10.19 -14.04 -12.71
C ARG A 189 11.34 -13.75 -11.73
N ALA A 190 11.08 -12.95 -10.69
CA ALA A 190 12.08 -12.65 -9.66
C ALA A 190 12.48 -13.92 -8.89
N ALA A 191 11.52 -14.76 -8.52
CA ALA A 191 11.77 -16.04 -7.85
C ALA A 191 12.55 -17.02 -8.75
N MET A 192 12.29 -17.03 -10.05
CA MET A 192 13.05 -17.82 -11.02
C MET A 192 14.48 -17.31 -11.23
N ALA A 193 14.69 -16.00 -11.13
CA ALA A 193 16.03 -15.40 -11.23
C ALA A 193 16.92 -15.71 -10.02
N SER A 194 16.32 -15.90 -8.83
CA SER A 194 17.03 -16.26 -7.59
C SER A 194 16.83 -17.74 -7.18
N LEU A 195 16.41 -18.58 -8.11
CA LEU A 195 16.04 -19.97 -7.85
C LEU A 195 17.21 -20.79 -7.28
N ALA A 196 16.99 -21.44 -6.13
CA ALA A 196 17.95 -22.37 -5.57
C ALA A 196 18.09 -23.64 -6.44
N ALA A 197 19.29 -24.24 -6.45
CA ALA A 197 19.61 -25.35 -7.36
C ALA A 197 18.74 -26.60 -7.16
N ASP A 198 18.21 -26.80 -5.96
CA ASP A 198 17.37 -27.93 -5.56
C ASP A 198 15.86 -27.58 -5.46
N ASP A 199 15.49 -26.32 -5.72
CA ASP A 199 14.10 -25.86 -5.60
C ASP A 199 13.28 -26.10 -6.87
N HIS A 200 12.91 -27.37 -7.09
CA HIS A 200 12.00 -27.73 -8.17
C HIS A 200 10.58 -27.16 -7.96
N GLN A 201 10.20 -26.87 -6.71
CA GLN A 201 8.83 -26.53 -6.34
C GLN A 201 8.49 -25.09 -6.71
N THR A 202 9.40 -24.15 -6.50
CA THR A 202 9.22 -22.76 -6.96
C THR A 202 9.08 -22.70 -8.47
N ALA A 203 9.96 -23.39 -9.22
CA ALA A 203 9.85 -23.47 -10.68
C ALA A 203 8.51 -24.05 -11.16
N TYR A 204 8.04 -25.12 -10.52
CA TYR A 204 6.71 -25.68 -10.79
C TYR A 204 5.58 -24.68 -10.49
N ARG A 205 5.63 -23.99 -9.35
CA ARG A 205 4.59 -23.03 -8.95
C ARG A 205 4.52 -21.84 -9.91
N CYS A 206 5.66 -21.31 -10.35
CA CYS A 206 5.73 -20.26 -11.36
C CYS A 206 5.12 -20.73 -12.69
N ALA A 207 5.48 -21.94 -13.15
CA ALA A 207 4.95 -22.52 -14.38
C ALA A 207 3.43 -22.74 -14.33
N SER A 208 2.92 -23.31 -13.23
CA SER A 208 1.49 -23.55 -13.03
C SER A 208 0.73 -22.23 -13.02
N PHE A 209 1.22 -21.24 -12.26
CA PHE A 209 0.59 -19.92 -12.18
C PHE A 209 0.44 -19.28 -13.57
N ALA A 210 1.52 -19.25 -14.36
CA ALA A 210 1.51 -18.67 -15.70
C ALA A 210 0.53 -19.43 -16.63
N PHE A 211 0.53 -20.77 -16.57
CA PHE A 211 -0.38 -21.60 -17.36
C PHE A 211 -1.85 -21.41 -16.99
N ASP A 212 -2.16 -21.46 -15.69
CA ASP A 212 -3.52 -21.38 -15.14
C ASP A 212 -4.15 -20.00 -15.43
N ASN A 213 -3.34 -18.93 -15.45
CA ASN A 213 -3.77 -17.58 -15.80
C ASN A 213 -3.65 -17.26 -17.29
N ASN A 214 -3.23 -18.23 -18.12
CA ASN A 214 -3.06 -18.05 -19.57
C ASN A 214 -2.12 -16.89 -19.95
N VAL A 215 -1.05 -16.68 -19.19
CA VAL A 215 -0.03 -15.65 -19.41
C VAL A 215 1.35 -16.28 -19.60
N ALA A 216 2.25 -15.57 -20.29
CA ALA A 216 3.66 -15.93 -20.45
C ALA A 216 3.90 -17.42 -20.82
N ALA A 217 3.20 -17.92 -21.83
CA ALA A 217 3.23 -19.35 -22.20
C ALA A 217 4.66 -19.89 -22.45
N ASP A 218 5.53 -19.09 -23.05
CA ASP A 218 6.93 -19.46 -23.30
C ASP A 218 7.73 -19.62 -22.00
N GLU A 219 7.57 -18.68 -21.07
CA GLU A 219 8.20 -18.75 -19.75
C GLU A 219 7.66 -19.92 -18.94
N ALA A 220 6.34 -20.15 -18.98
CA ALA A 220 5.70 -21.28 -18.30
C ALA A 220 6.29 -22.62 -18.73
N ARG A 221 6.55 -22.80 -20.03
CA ARG A 221 7.21 -23.98 -20.59
C ARG A 221 8.65 -24.12 -20.09
N GLN A 222 9.43 -23.04 -20.15
CA GLN A 222 10.80 -23.04 -19.65
C GLN A 222 10.87 -23.36 -18.15
N TRP A 223 9.93 -22.84 -17.35
CA TRP A 223 9.88 -23.06 -15.91
C TRP A 223 9.45 -24.48 -15.54
N VAL A 224 8.50 -25.09 -16.25
CA VAL A 224 8.15 -26.50 -16.00
C VAL A 224 9.28 -27.44 -16.40
N ASP A 225 9.96 -27.17 -17.52
CA ASP A 225 11.14 -27.94 -17.93
C ASP A 225 12.28 -27.80 -16.92
N LYS A 226 12.49 -26.59 -16.38
CA LYS A 226 13.44 -26.35 -15.30
C LYS A 226 13.07 -27.15 -14.05
N SER A 227 11.80 -27.15 -13.64
CA SER A 227 11.32 -27.94 -12.50
C SER A 227 11.62 -29.43 -12.69
N ILE A 228 11.27 -30.00 -13.85
CA ILE A 228 11.51 -31.41 -14.19
C ILE A 228 13.01 -31.72 -14.15
N SER A 229 13.86 -30.84 -14.70
CA SER A 229 15.31 -31.03 -14.72
C SER A 229 15.96 -31.06 -13.33
N ILE A 230 15.38 -30.36 -12.35
CA ILE A 230 15.85 -30.37 -10.96
C ILE A 230 15.37 -31.66 -10.29
N LYS A 231 14.07 -31.92 -10.37
CA LYS A 231 13.46 -33.16 -9.86
C LYS A 231 12.16 -33.45 -10.59
N GLU A 232 12.11 -34.61 -11.23
CA GLU A 232 10.90 -35.11 -11.85
C GLU A 232 9.85 -35.45 -10.77
N THR A 233 8.62 -34.98 -10.98
CA THR A 233 7.48 -35.28 -10.11
C THR A 233 6.23 -35.49 -10.93
N TRP A 234 5.27 -36.25 -10.42
CA TRP A 234 3.99 -36.41 -11.11
C TRP A 234 3.30 -35.08 -11.42
N LEU A 235 3.44 -34.07 -10.55
CA LEU A 235 2.82 -32.75 -10.73
C LEU A 235 3.41 -31.97 -11.92
N ASN A 236 4.74 -31.91 -12.05
CA ASN A 236 5.38 -31.16 -13.13
C ASN A 236 5.26 -31.87 -14.50
N LEU A 237 5.28 -33.21 -14.52
CA LEU A 237 4.97 -33.98 -15.72
C LEU A 237 3.51 -33.76 -16.17
N ARG A 238 2.55 -33.85 -15.26
CA ARG A 238 1.13 -33.58 -15.57
C ARG A 238 0.91 -32.17 -16.11
N LEU A 239 1.57 -31.17 -15.52
CA LEU A 239 1.49 -29.79 -16.01
C LEU A 239 2.03 -29.68 -17.43
N LYS A 240 3.18 -30.30 -17.73
CA LYS A 240 3.76 -30.34 -19.07
C LYS A 240 2.83 -31.05 -20.08
N ALA A 241 2.23 -32.18 -19.69
CA ALA A 241 1.22 -32.86 -20.50
C ALA A 241 0.03 -31.94 -20.82
N ASN A 242 -0.50 -31.24 -19.82
CA ASN A 242 -1.61 -30.29 -19.99
C ASN A 242 -1.25 -29.12 -20.92
N MET A 243 -0.02 -28.59 -20.80
CA MET A 243 0.49 -27.56 -21.71
C MET A 243 0.53 -28.05 -23.15
N MET A 244 1.10 -29.24 -23.39
CA MET A 244 1.17 -29.85 -24.71
C MET A 244 -0.22 -30.15 -25.29
N ALA A 245 -1.14 -30.64 -24.46
CA ALA A 245 -2.52 -30.88 -24.87
C ALA A 245 -3.23 -29.58 -25.30
N LYS A 246 -3.02 -28.47 -24.58
CA LYS A 246 -3.57 -27.15 -24.93
C LYS A 246 -2.99 -26.61 -26.25
N GLU A 247 -1.77 -26.99 -26.60
CA GLU A 247 -1.14 -26.69 -27.90
C GLU A 247 -1.57 -27.63 -29.04
N GLY A 248 -2.46 -28.60 -28.77
CA GLY A 248 -2.90 -29.60 -29.75
C GLY A 248 -1.94 -30.77 -29.96
N LYS A 249 -0.87 -30.88 -29.17
CA LYS A 249 0.14 -31.95 -29.23
C LYS A 249 -0.23 -33.13 -28.32
N THR A 250 -1.45 -33.65 -28.47
CA THR A 250 -1.98 -34.69 -27.58
C THR A 250 -1.20 -36.00 -27.64
N ALA A 251 -0.59 -36.34 -28.78
CA ALA A 251 0.25 -37.53 -28.93
C ALA A 251 1.56 -37.45 -28.13
N GLU A 252 2.15 -36.26 -28.03
CA GLU A 252 3.35 -35.99 -27.22
C GLU A 252 2.99 -35.89 -25.73
N ALA A 253 1.80 -35.36 -25.41
CA ALA A 253 1.31 -35.21 -24.04
C ALA A 253 1.17 -36.53 -23.28
N ILE A 254 0.89 -37.65 -23.96
CA ILE A 254 0.71 -38.98 -23.35
C ILE A 254 2.04 -39.54 -22.79
N GLN A 255 3.18 -38.96 -23.19
CA GLN A 255 4.50 -39.41 -22.75
C GLN A 255 4.91 -38.84 -21.38
N PHE A 256 4.14 -37.91 -20.83
CA PHE A 256 4.36 -37.23 -19.55
C PHE A 256 3.22 -37.56 -18.58
#